data_AF-A0A812M5T4-F1
#
_entry.id   AF-A0A812M5T4-F1
#
_cell.length_a   1.000
_cell.length_b   1.000
_cell.length_c   1.000
_cell.angle_alpha   90.00
_cell.angle_beta   90.00
_cell.angle_gamma   90.00
#
_symmetry.space_group_name_H-M   'P 1'
#
loop_
_entity.id
_entity.type
_entity.pdbx_description
1 polymer ?
#
loop_
_entity_poly.entity_id
_entity_poly.type
_entity_poly.pdbx_seq_one_letter_code
_entity_poly.pdbx_strand_id
1 'polypeptide(L)'
;MSDGRAPLIALAAWYDQQIKARPLATKAWTSSFLAACSCAVAQALRRRASLKELVSFAVQAAPPFNHFWFDFLDRRVGPGRIVLKTVVDQALFRPVMILYSFVLSGLLSGRSWRQVRETVRHNLLKVVVASWKVWPAAMLLTHRYIPTHYQSTFTDVLAFFWDVYESSAMSD
;
A
#
# COMPACT_ATOMS: atom_id res chain seq x y z
N MET A 1 -18.08 34.61 -1.68
CA MET A 1 -17.78 33.20 -1.33
C MET A 1 -16.94 32.61 -2.45
N SER A 2 -15.63 32.52 -2.27
CA SER A 2 -14.78 31.78 -3.21
C SER A 2 -15.16 30.30 -3.13
N ASP A 3 -15.42 29.68 -4.26
CA ASP A 3 -15.86 28.29 -4.34
C ASP A 3 -14.72 27.38 -3.85
N GLY A 4 -14.80 26.91 -2.60
CA GLY A 4 -13.78 26.06 -1.96
C GLY A 4 -13.55 24.72 -2.67
N ARG A 5 -14.35 24.40 -3.68
CA ARG A 5 -14.18 23.25 -4.58
C ARG A 5 -13.11 23.46 -5.65
N ALA A 6 -12.86 24.72 -6.05
CA ALA A 6 -11.87 25.07 -7.07
C ALA A 6 -10.45 24.51 -6.82
N PRO A 7 -9.87 24.60 -5.60
CA PRO A 7 -8.53 24.06 -5.35
C PRO A 7 -8.47 22.53 -5.42
N LEU A 8 -9.50 21.83 -4.95
CA LEU A 8 -9.55 20.37 -5.00
C LEU A 8 -9.67 19.85 -6.44
N ILE A 9 -10.49 20.51 -7.25
CA ILE A 9 -10.64 20.19 -8.67
C ILE A 9 -9.32 20.44 -9.41
N ALA A 10 -8.66 21.57 -9.14
CA ALA A 10 -7.35 21.89 -9.73
C ALA A 10 -6.28 20.85 -9.34
N LEU A 11 -6.23 20.45 -8.06
CA LEU A 11 -5.31 19.41 -7.60
C LEU A 11 -5.58 18.06 -8.25
N ALA A 12 -6.86 17.66 -8.35
CA ALA A 12 -7.24 16.41 -9.00
C ALA A 12 -6.87 16.40 -10.49
N ALA A 13 -7.12 17.50 -11.20
CA ALA A 13 -6.75 17.64 -12.60
C ALA A 13 -5.22 17.61 -12.80
N TRP A 14 -4.48 18.28 -11.92
CA TRP A 14 -3.01 18.23 -11.93
C TRP A 14 -2.51 16.80 -11.68
N TYR A 15 -3.07 16.10 -10.69
CA TYR A 15 -2.68 14.73 -10.37
C TYR A 15 -2.98 13.77 -11.53
N ASP A 16 -4.13 13.91 -12.18
CA ASP A 16 -4.49 13.15 -13.38
C ASP A 16 -3.47 13.35 -14.52
N GLN A 17 -3.02 14.59 -14.73
CA GLN A 17 -1.97 14.85 -15.72
C GLN A 17 -0.65 14.18 -15.33
N GLN A 18 -0.24 14.27 -14.06
CA GLN A 18 1.03 13.69 -13.61
C GLN A 18 1.03 12.16 -13.68
N ILE A 19 -0.05 11.50 -13.24
CA ILE A 19 -0.12 10.03 -13.25
C ILE A 19 -0.10 9.45 -14.67
N LYS A 20 -0.53 10.24 -15.67
CA LYS A 20 -0.45 9.89 -17.10
C LYS A 20 0.92 10.22 -17.69
N ALA A 21 1.48 11.39 -17.38
CA ALA A 21 2.75 11.85 -17.96
C ALA A 21 3.98 11.12 -17.38
N ARG A 22 3.96 10.82 -16.07
CA ARG A 22 5.10 10.22 -15.34
C ARG A 22 4.62 9.16 -14.34
N PRO A 23 3.93 8.09 -14.80
CA PRO A 23 3.20 7.15 -13.95
C PRO A 23 4.04 6.56 -12.81
N LEU A 24 5.28 6.12 -13.10
CA LEU A 24 6.15 5.50 -12.11
C LEU A 24 6.55 6.46 -11.00
N ALA A 25 7.04 7.65 -11.37
CA ALA A 25 7.50 8.64 -10.42
C ALA A 25 6.34 9.18 -9.58
N THR A 26 5.19 9.49 -10.21
CA THR A 26 4.02 9.99 -9.50
C THR A 26 3.51 8.97 -8.50
N LYS A 27 3.42 7.68 -8.87
CA LYS A 27 3.00 6.62 -7.95
C LYS A 27 4.00 6.43 -6.83
N ALA A 28 5.28 6.29 -7.14
CA ALA A 28 6.35 6.15 -6.13
C ALA A 28 6.30 7.26 -5.07
N TRP A 29 6.19 8.52 -5.50
CA TRP A 29 6.07 9.65 -4.59
C TRP A 29 4.78 9.62 -3.78
N THR A 30 3.64 9.32 -4.43
CA THR A 30 2.35 9.26 -3.75
C THR A 30 2.33 8.16 -2.68
N SER A 31 2.78 6.96 -3.03
CA SER A 31 2.84 5.81 -2.11
C SER A 31 3.79 6.09 -0.94
N SER A 32 4.98 6.65 -1.22
CA SER A 32 5.94 7.04 -0.17
C SER A 32 5.36 8.08 0.78
N PHE A 33 4.68 9.09 0.24
CA PHE A 33 4.06 10.15 1.02
C PHE A 33 2.94 9.61 1.91
N LEU A 34 2.02 8.82 1.33
CA LEU A 34 0.91 8.22 2.08
C LEU A 34 1.43 7.29 3.19
N ALA A 35 2.43 6.46 2.92
CA ALA A 35 3.03 5.58 3.93
C ALA A 35 3.74 6.37 5.05
N ALA A 36 4.42 7.47 4.71
CA ALA A 36 5.00 8.36 5.72
C ALA A 36 3.92 9.00 6.60
N CYS A 37 2.82 9.45 5.99
CA CYS A 37 1.68 10.00 6.72
C CYS A 37 0.99 8.96 7.60
N SER A 38 0.79 7.72 7.12
CA SER A 38 0.17 6.65 7.93
C SER A 38 1.04 6.34 9.15
N CYS A 39 2.35 6.26 8.95
CA CYS A 39 3.31 6.07 10.02
C CYS A 39 3.29 7.23 11.02
N ALA A 40 3.24 8.49 10.56
CA ALA A 40 3.18 9.66 11.43
C ALA A 40 1.92 9.68 12.30
N VAL A 41 0.76 9.33 11.72
CA VAL A 41 -0.51 9.22 12.47
C VAL A 41 -0.43 8.07 13.50
N ALA A 42 0.05 6.90 13.08
CA ALA A 42 0.24 5.75 13.98
C ALA A 42 1.19 6.09 15.15
N GLN A 43 2.28 6.80 14.87
CA GLN A 43 3.23 7.30 15.86
C GLN A 43 2.59 8.28 16.85
N ALA A 44 1.78 9.23 16.35
CA ALA A 44 1.06 10.17 17.18
C ALA A 44 0.07 9.47 18.13
N LEU A 45 -0.68 8.47 17.65
CA LEU A 45 -1.58 7.66 18.47
C LEU A 45 -0.83 6.92 19.60
N ARG A 46 0.39 6.43 19.30
CA ARG A 46 1.27 5.78 20.27
C ARG A 46 2.08 6.75 21.14
N ARG A 47 1.90 8.07 20.97
CA ARG A 47 2.68 9.13 21.64
C ARG A 47 4.20 8.93 21.51
N ARG A 48 4.66 8.47 20.35
CA ARG A 48 6.06 8.19 20.02
C ARG A 48 6.46 8.99 18.78
N ALA A 49 7.72 9.37 18.66
CA ALA A 49 8.27 9.95 17.45
C ALA A 49 9.54 9.20 17.03
N SER A 50 9.58 8.73 15.79
CA SER A 50 10.69 7.96 15.22
C SER A 50 10.86 8.30 13.74
N LEU A 51 11.85 9.15 13.45
CA LEU A 51 12.21 9.49 12.07
C LEU A 51 12.67 8.25 11.29
N LYS A 52 13.36 7.32 11.96
CA LYS A 52 13.79 6.06 11.36
C LYS A 52 12.60 5.22 10.88
N GLU A 53 11.54 5.10 11.68
CA GLU A 53 10.32 4.37 11.28
C GLU A 53 9.60 5.09 10.13
N LEU A 54 9.48 6.42 10.20
CA LEU A 54 8.84 7.23 9.16
C LEU A 54 9.56 7.07 7.80
N VAL A 55 10.90 7.20 7.79
CA VAL A 55 11.71 6.98 6.58
C VAL A 55 11.60 5.53 6.12
N SER A 56 11.55 4.56 7.04
CA SER A 56 11.43 3.15 6.66
C SER A 56 10.10 2.84 5.97
N PHE A 57 9.00 3.44 6.40
CA PHE A 57 7.69 3.30 5.74
C PHE A 57 7.69 3.94 4.36
N ALA A 58 8.23 5.15 4.23
CA ALA A 58 8.35 5.84 2.94
C ALA A 58 9.18 5.03 1.94
N VAL A 59 10.35 4.53 2.35
CA VAL A 59 11.25 3.73 1.49
C VAL A 59 10.61 2.40 1.07
N GLN A 60 9.88 1.74 1.97
CA GLN A 60 9.18 0.49 1.65
C GLN A 60 8.07 0.69 0.61
N ALA A 61 7.37 1.83 0.63
CA ALA A 61 6.28 2.10 -0.30
C ALA A 61 6.74 2.74 -1.63
N ALA A 62 7.99 3.22 -1.72
CA ALA A 62 8.50 3.91 -2.90
C ALA A 62 8.51 3.07 -4.20
N PRO A 63 8.85 1.77 -4.20
CA PRO A 63 8.87 1.01 -5.44
C PRO A 63 7.45 0.81 -5.99
N PRO A 64 7.19 1.11 -7.29
CA PRO A 64 5.84 1.08 -7.86
C PRO A 64 5.39 -0.34 -8.24
N PHE A 65 5.51 -1.31 -7.34
CA PHE A 65 5.16 -2.72 -7.59
C PHE A 65 3.70 -2.88 -8.02
N ASN A 66 2.78 -2.16 -7.37
CA ASN A 66 1.35 -2.17 -7.68
C ASN A 66 1.07 -1.78 -9.14
N HIS A 67 1.84 -0.84 -9.71
CA HIS A 67 1.66 -0.44 -11.11
C HIS A 67 1.94 -1.60 -12.05
N PHE A 68 3.10 -2.24 -11.91
CA PHE A 68 3.47 -3.37 -12.77
C PHE A 68 2.53 -4.56 -12.58
N TRP A 69 2.10 -4.79 -11.34
CA TRP A 69 1.20 -5.90 -11.01
C TRP A 69 -0.19 -5.72 -11.61
N PHE A 70 -0.82 -4.54 -11.46
CA PHE A 70 -2.14 -4.29 -12.04
C PHE A 70 -2.11 -4.28 -13.57
N ASP A 71 -1.05 -3.71 -14.17
CA ASP A 71 -0.82 -3.83 -15.62
C ASP A 71 -0.70 -5.29 -16.07
N PHE A 72 0.02 -6.13 -15.30
CA PHE A 72 0.14 -7.56 -15.57
C PHE A 72 -1.21 -8.27 -15.49
N LEU A 73 -2.01 -8.01 -14.45
CA LEU A 73 -3.34 -8.59 -14.30
C LEU A 73 -4.26 -8.18 -15.45
N ASP A 74 -4.23 -6.92 -15.86
CA ASP A 74 -5.02 -6.43 -16.99
C ASP A 74 -4.65 -7.13 -18.30
N ARG A 75 -3.36 -7.33 -18.57
CA ARG A 75 -2.87 -7.98 -19.79
C ARG A 75 -3.08 -9.49 -19.79
N ARG A 76 -2.89 -10.16 -18.64
CA ARG A 76 -2.89 -11.64 -18.57
C ARG A 76 -4.22 -12.24 -18.17
N VAL A 77 -4.95 -11.60 -17.26
CA VAL A 77 -6.28 -12.06 -16.82
C VAL A 77 -7.36 -11.49 -17.73
N GLY A 78 -7.19 -10.26 -18.19
CA GLY A 78 -8.11 -9.59 -19.11
C GLY A 78 -9.16 -8.72 -18.41
N PRO A 79 -9.88 -7.90 -19.18
CA PRO A 79 -10.89 -6.96 -18.64
C PRO A 79 -12.08 -7.71 -18.03
N GLY A 80 -12.75 -7.08 -17.04
CA GLY A 80 -14.00 -7.59 -16.44
C GLY A 80 -13.87 -8.80 -15.50
N ARG A 81 -12.72 -9.51 -15.47
CA ARG A 81 -12.50 -10.69 -14.63
C ARG A 81 -12.11 -10.36 -13.18
N ILE A 82 -12.91 -9.53 -12.53
CA ILE A 82 -12.62 -8.90 -11.23
C ILE A 82 -12.37 -9.93 -10.11
N VAL A 83 -13.18 -10.98 -10.04
CA VAL A 83 -13.03 -12.05 -9.04
C VAL A 83 -11.70 -12.78 -9.24
N LEU A 84 -11.37 -13.15 -10.49
CA LEU A 84 -10.12 -13.85 -10.78
C LEU A 84 -8.90 -12.96 -10.51
N LYS A 85 -8.92 -11.68 -10.90
CA LYS A 85 -7.87 -10.71 -10.57
C LYS A 85 -7.64 -10.62 -9.06
N THR A 86 -8.73 -10.55 -8.30
CA THR A 86 -8.68 -10.50 -6.84
C THR A 86 -8.06 -11.77 -6.29
N VAL A 87 -8.53 -12.96 -6.68
CA VAL A 87 -7.97 -14.25 -6.23
C VAL A 87 -6.47 -14.34 -6.53
N VAL A 88 -6.05 -14.01 -7.76
CA VAL A 88 -4.63 -14.03 -8.16
C VAL A 88 -3.80 -13.04 -7.34
N ASP A 89 -4.32 -11.83 -7.11
CA ASP A 89 -3.69 -10.83 -6.24
C ASP A 89 -3.53 -11.35 -4.80
N GLN A 90 -4.57 -11.96 -4.22
CA GLN A 90 -4.53 -12.39 -2.83
C GLN A 90 -3.62 -13.60 -2.63
N ALA A 91 -3.55 -14.48 -3.63
CA ALA A 91 -2.82 -15.74 -3.56
C ALA A 91 -1.34 -15.59 -3.89
N LEU A 92 -0.97 -14.69 -4.80
CA LEU A 92 0.40 -14.55 -5.28
C LEU A 92 1.06 -13.27 -4.81
N PHE A 93 0.46 -12.13 -5.12
CA PHE A 93 1.12 -10.84 -4.92
C PHE A 93 1.15 -10.45 -3.44
N ARG A 94 0.05 -10.62 -2.72
CA ARG A 94 0.03 -10.21 -1.32
C ARG A 94 1.01 -10.98 -0.41
N PRO A 95 1.16 -12.32 -0.50
CA PRO A 95 2.19 -13.03 0.26
C PRO A 95 3.61 -12.55 -0.05
N VAL A 96 3.88 -12.24 -1.33
CA VAL A 96 5.18 -11.69 -1.76
C VAL A 96 5.41 -10.30 -1.18
N MET A 97 4.40 -9.42 -1.22
CA MET A 97 4.51 -8.07 -0.67
C MET A 97 4.66 -8.07 0.86
N ILE A 98 3.95 -8.94 1.58
CA ILE A 98 4.12 -9.08 3.04
C ILE A 98 5.52 -9.60 3.37
N LEU A 99 6.03 -10.59 2.62
CA LEU A 99 7.40 -11.07 2.78
C LEU A 99 8.42 -9.95 2.54
N TYR A 100 8.24 -9.19 1.46
CA TYR A 100 9.06 -8.02 1.15
C TYR A 100 9.09 -7.02 2.32
N SER A 101 7.93 -6.67 2.87
CA SER A 101 7.83 -5.77 4.03
C SER A 101 8.56 -6.32 5.26
N PHE A 102 8.41 -7.61 5.58
CA PHE A 102 9.13 -8.20 6.71
C PHE A 102 10.65 -8.16 6.52
N VAL A 103 11.13 -8.50 5.32
CA VAL A 103 12.56 -8.50 5.02
C VAL A 103 13.11 -7.08 5.09
N LEU A 104 12.49 -6.14 4.38
CA LEU A 104 12.99 -4.78 4.29
C LEU A 104 12.91 -4.05 5.64
N SER A 105 11.80 -4.17 6.37
CA SER A 105 11.67 -3.63 7.73
C SER A 105 12.73 -4.20 8.68
N GLY A 106 13.01 -5.50 8.59
CA GLY A 106 14.06 -6.15 9.38
C GLY A 106 15.45 -5.58 9.09
N LEU A 107 15.80 -5.45 7.81
CA LEU A 107 17.08 -4.89 7.37
C LEU A 107 17.23 -3.41 7.76
N LEU A 108 16.21 -2.59 7.51
CA LEU A 108 16.21 -1.17 7.89
C LEU A 108 16.25 -0.97 9.41
N SER A 109 15.70 -1.91 10.17
CA SER A 109 15.81 -1.93 11.63
C SER A 109 17.21 -2.33 12.13
N GLY A 110 18.10 -2.82 11.26
CA GLY A 110 19.43 -3.31 11.64
C GLY A 110 19.42 -4.72 12.23
N ARG A 111 18.37 -5.52 11.99
CA ARG A 111 18.29 -6.89 12.49
C ARG A 111 19.20 -7.80 11.68
N SER A 112 19.78 -8.80 12.35
CA SER A 112 20.55 -9.86 11.66
C SER A 112 19.63 -10.70 10.75
N TRP A 113 20.19 -11.26 9.68
CA TRP A 113 19.43 -12.13 8.76
C TRP A 113 18.74 -13.30 9.47
N ARG A 114 19.38 -13.86 10.51
CA ARG A 114 18.80 -14.92 11.35
C ARG A 114 17.50 -14.45 12.02
N GLN A 115 17.48 -13.25 12.60
CA GLN A 115 16.29 -12.67 13.24
C GLN A 115 15.18 -12.37 12.23
N VAL A 116 15.54 -11.87 11.04
CA VAL A 116 14.57 -11.62 9.96
C VAL A 116 13.92 -12.92 9.51
N ARG A 117 14.72 -13.95 9.24
CA ARG A 117 14.23 -15.28 8.83
C ARG A 117 13.28 -15.89 9.87
N GLU A 118 13.61 -15.79 11.16
CA GLU A 118 12.76 -16.32 12.22
C GLU A 118 11.43 -15.57 12.33
N THR A 119 11.47 -14.24 12.18
CA THR A 119 10.26 -13.40 12.14
C THR A 119 9.36 -13.81 10.98
N VAL A 120 9.92 -13.98 9.78
CA VAL A 120 9.18 -14.43 8.59
C VAL A 120 8.58 -15.81 8.83
N ARG A 121 9.37 -16.77 9.32
CA ARG A 121 8.93 -18.16 9.54
C ARG A 121 7.72 -18.24 10.48
N HIS A 122 7.69 -17.42 11.54
CA HIS A 122 6.61 -17.46 12.52
C HIS A 122 5.39 -16.63 12.16
N ASN A 123 5.57 -15.53 11.43
CA ASN A 123 4.53 -14.51 11.27
C ASN A 123 3.99 -14.38 9.85
N LEU A 124 4.72 -14.83 8.81
CA LEU A 124 4.30 -14.62 7.42
C LEU A 124 2.90 -15.17 7.16
N LEU A 125 2.66 -16.45 7.46
CA LEU A 125 1.35 -17.07 7.24
C LEU A 125 0.25 -16.43 8.09
N LYS A 126 0.56 -16.06 9.34
CA LYS A 126 -0.40 -15.41 10.24
C LYS A 126 -0.85 -14.07 9.67
N VAL A 127 0.08 -13.25 9.19
CA VAL A 127 -0.22 -11.93 8.60
C VAL A 127 -0.93 -12.07 7.26
N VAL A 128 -0.54 -13.03 6.41
CA VAL A 128 -1.25 -13.31 5.16
C VAL A 128 -2.71 -13.66 5.43
N VAL A 129 -2.98 -14.60 6.35
CA VAL A 129 -4.35 -15.02 6.70
C VAL A 129 -5.13 -13.87 7.34
N ALA A 130 -4.51 -13.07 8.20
CA ALA A 130 -5.15 -11.88 8.76
C ALA A 130 -5.52 -10.88 7.66
N SER A 131 -4.63 -10.64 6.69
CA SER A 131 -4.88 -9.76 5.55
C SER A 131 -6.08 -10.22 4.71
N TRP A 132 -6.30 -11.54 4.59
CA TRP A 132 -7.42 -12.10 3.84
C TRP A 132 -8.79 -11.79 4.46
N LYS A 133 -8.86 -11.29 5.69
CA LYS A 133 -10.15 -10.88 6.29
C LYS A 133 -10.72 -9.60 5.68
N VAL A 134 -9.86 -8.73 5.13
CA VAL A 134 -10.26 -7.39 4.69
C VAL A 134 -9.89 -7.13 3.24
N TRP A 135 -8.66 -7.48 2.85
CA TRP A 135 -8.14 -7.13 1.54
C TRP A 135 -8.86 -7.75 0.33
N PRO A 136 -9.45 -8.97 0.38
CA PRO A 136 -10.21 -9.48 -0.75
C PRO A 136 -11.42 -8.62 -1.09
N ALA A 137 -12.15 -8.14 -0.09
CA ALA A 137 -13.26 -7.23 -0.30
C ALA A 137 -12.77 -5.89 -0.88
N ALA A 138 -11.69 -5.33 -0.33
CA ALA A 138 -11.07 -4.12 -0.84
C ALA A 138 -10.66 -4.27 -2.32
N MET A 139 -10.01 -5.37 -2.70
CA MET A 139 -9.56 -5.60 -4.07
C MET A 139 -10.70 -5.84 -5.05
N LEU A 140 -11.81 -6.47 -4.61
CA LEU A 140 -13.01 -6.55 -5.44
C LEU A 140 -13.57 -5.17 -5.76
N LEU A 141 -13.63 -4.27 -4.77
CA LEU A 141 -14.09 -2.89 -4.95
C LEU A 141 -13.13 -2.12 -5.87
N THR A 142 -11.82 -2.23 -5.63
CA THR A 142 -10.79 -1.59 -6.45
C THR A 142 -10.91 -2.00 -7.91
N HIS A 143 -10.91 -3.31 -8.19
CA HIS A 143 -10.97 -3.81 -9.56
C HIS A 143 -12.33 -3.55 -10.24
N ARG A 144 -13.43 -3.41 -9.47
CA ARG A 144 -14.77 -3.15 -10.00
C ARG A 144 -14.99 -1.69 -10.37
N TYR A 145 -14.59 -0.77 -9.50
CA TYR A 145 -15.00 0.63 -9.58
C TYR A 145 -13.87 1.59 -9.95
N ILE A 146 -12.61 1.20 -9.75
CA ILE A 146 -11.46 2.09 -9.93
C ILE A 146 -10.79 1.81 -11.27
N PRO A 147 -10.63 2.82 -12.14
CA PRO A 147 -9.85 2.68 -13.38
C PRO A 147 -8.41 2.25 -13.08
N THR A 148 -7.84 1.35 -13.91
CA THR A 148 -6.53 0.72 -13.69
C THR A 148 -5.43 1.70 -13.29
N HIS A 149 -5.36 2.86 -13.95
CA HIS A 149 -4.31 3.85 -13.70
C HIS A 149 -4.34 4.41 -12.27
N TYR A 150 -5.50 4.43 -11.60
CA TYR A 150 -5.67 4.88 -10.21
C TYR A 150 -5.73 3.74 -9.18
N GLN A 151 -5.80 2.47 -9.60
CA GLN A 151 -5.92 1.35 -8.65
C GLN A 151 -4.76 1.29 -7.64
N SER A 152 -3.54 1.62 -8.08
CA SER A 152 -2.37 1.75 -7.20
C SER A 152 -2.63 2.81 -6.12
N THR A 153 -2.93 4.04 -6.52
CA THR A 153 -3.17 5.15 -5.59
C THR A 153 -4.32 4.86 -4.64
N PHE A 154 -5.42 4.29 -5.13
CA PHE A 154 -6.56 3.94 -4.30
C PHE A 154 -6.20 2.87 -3.26
N THR A 155 -5.43 1.87 -3.67
CA THR A 155 -4.93 0.81 -2.76
C THR A 155 -4.00 1.39 -1.70
N ASP A 156 -3.14 2.36 -2.06
CA ASP A 156 -2.26 3.04 -1.11
C ASP A 156 -3.05 3.87 -0.07
N VAL A 157 -4.17 4.47 -0.47
CA VAL A 157 -5.08 5.15 0.45
C VAL A 157 -5.75 4.17 1.41
N LEU A 158 -6.18 2.99 0.93
CA LEU A 158 -6.71 1.95 1.80
C LEU A 158 -5.65 1.43 2.79
N ALA A 159 -4.40 1.25 2.31
CA ALA A 159 -3.28 0.87 3.14
C ALA A 159 -2.99 1.90 4.24
N PHE A 160 -3.11 3.21 3.94
CA PHE A 160 -2.98 4.25 4.95
C PHE A 160 -3.94 4.04 6.13
N PHE A 161 -5.22 3.77 5.84
CA PHE A 161 -6.21 3.55 6.91
C PHE A 161 -5.97 2.22 7.63
N TRP A 162 -5.55 1.19 6.91
CA TRP A 162 -5.18 -0.10 7.47
C TRP A 162 -4.06 0.02 8.50
N ASP A 163 -2.96 0.69 8.14
CA ASP A 163 -1.81 0.90 9.03
C ASP A 163 -2.19 1.63 10.32
N VAL A 164 -3.05 2.65 10.19
CA VAL A 164 -3.55 3.42 11.34
C VAL A 164 -4.44 2.53 12.22
N TYR A 165 -5.33 1.72 11.63
CA TYR A 165 -6.18 0.79 12.35
C TYR A 165 -5.39 -0.30 13.08
N GLU A 166 -4.42 -0.94 12.41
CA GLU A 166 -3.54 -1.92 13.05
C GLU A 166 -2.77 -1.29 14.21
N SER A 167 -2.38 -0.03 14.06
CA SER A 167 -1.71 0.70 15.13
C SER A 167 -2.58 0.94 16.36
N SER A 168 -3.87 1.26 16.17
CA SER A 168 -4.82 1.43 17.28
C SER A 168 -5.28 0.10 17.89
N ALA A 169 -5.47 -0.95 17.09
CA ALA A 169 -5.90 -2.25 17.58
C ALA A 169 -4.82 -2.96 18.42
N MET A 170 -3.56 -2.56 18.28
CA MET A 170 -2.44 -3.06 19.10
C MET A 170 -2.23 -2.28 20.41
N SER A 171 -2.96 -1.18 20.65
CA SER A 171 -2.87 -0.40 21.89
C SER A 171 -3.93 -0.75 22.95
N ASP A 172 -4.84 -1.68 22.63
CA ASP A 172 -5.83 -2.26 23.54
C ASP A 172 -5.39 -3.67 24.01
#